data_AF-A0A961CU41-F1
#
_entry.id   AF-A0A961CU41-F1
#
_cell.length_a   1.000
_cell.length_b   1.000
_cell.length_c   1.000
_cell.angle_alpha   90.00
_cell.angle_beta   90.00
_cell.angle_gamma   90.00
#
_symmetry.space_group_name_H-M   'P 1'
#
loop_
_entity.id
_entity.type
_entity.pdbx_description
1 polymer ?
#
loop_
_entity_poly.entity_id
_entity_poly.type
_entity_poly.pdbx_seq_one_letter_code
_entity_poly.pdbx_strand_id
1 'polypeptide(L)' 'AVHALLIDLPGRRTFTLRDVDATDVDRVALLGLDEPIDWRVTDDARLEVTLPERLPVTAAYSLVLTGRPRSTAAATD' A
#
# COMPACT_ATOMS: atom_id res chain seq x y z
N ALA A 1 7.45 -9.82 -6.85
CA ALA A 1 7.04 -8.68 -6.01
C ALA A 1 6.63 -7.53 -6.91
N VAL A 2 5.59 -6.79 -6.52
CA VAL A 2 5.11 -5.58 -7.20
C VAL A 2 5.50 -4.37 -6.37
N HIS A 3 5.99 -3.31 -7.01
CA HIS A 3 6.26 -2.04 -6.35
C HIS A 3 5.05 -1.13 -6.56
N ALA A 4 4.49 -0.63 -5.46
CA ALA A 4 3.40 0.34 -5.48
C ALA A 4 3.89 1.69 -4.95
N LEU A 5 3.39 2.78 -5.53
CA LEU A 5 3.63 4.13 -5.03
C LEU A 5 2.37 4.63 -4.36
N LEU A 6 2.50 5.03 -3.10
CA LEU A 6 1.45 5.67 -2.33
C LEU A 6 1.67 7.17 -2.41
N ILE A 7 0.75 7.86 -3.08
CA ILE A 7 0.80 9.31 -3.31
C ILE A 7 -0.49 9.92 -2.74
N ASP A 8 -0.36 10.76 -1.73
CA ASP A 8 -1.49 11.46 -1.10
C ASP A 8 -1.02 12.78 -0.46
N LEU A 9 -1.97 13.62 -0.04
CA LEU A 9 -1.68 14.86 0.68
C LEU A 9 -1.00 14.55 2.03
N PRO A 10 0.03 15.33 2.41
CA PRO A 10 0.65 15.18 3.72
C PRO A 10 -0.38 15.47 4.83
N GLY A 11 -0.26 14.73 5.94
CA GLY A 11 -1.12 14.85 7.12
C GLY A 11 -1.94 13.61 7.46
N ARG A 12 -1.93 12.57 6.61
CA ARG A 12 -2.54 11.26 6.89
C ARG A 12 -1.48 10.21 7.16
N ARG A 13 -1.83 9.18 7.93
CA ARG A 13 -0.98 8.00 8.21
C ARG A 13 -1.59 6.70 7.73
N THR A 14 -2.90 6.67 7.56
CA THR A 14 -3.63 5.52 7.02
C THR A 14 -4.03 5.82 5.60
N PHE A 15 -3.76 4.87 4.72
CA PHE A 15 -3.96 5.01 3.28
C PHE A 15 -4.55 3.75 2.70
N THR A 16 -5.32 3.92 1.64
CA THR A 16 -5.89 2.81 0.88
C THR A 16 -5.25 2.79 -0.49
N LEU A 17 -4.66 1.65 -0.87
CA LEU A 17 -4.21 1.44 -2.23
C LEU A 17 -5.43 1.26 -3.14
N ARG A 18 -5.55 2.14 -4.12
CA ARG A 18 -6.64 2.12 -5.09
C ARG A 18 -6.29 1.20 -6.25
N ASP A 19 -7.32 0.75 -6.95
CA ASP A 19 -7.21 0.03 -8.22
C ASP A 19 -6.39 -1.27 -8.17
N VAL A 20 -6.32 -1.91 -6.98
CA VAL A 20 -5.68 -3.20 -6.75
C VAL A 20 -6.61 -4.08 -5.90
N ASP A 21 -6.89 -5.28 -6.38
CA ASP A 21 -7.39 -6.40 -5.57
C ASP A 21 -6.20 -7.01 -4.82
N ALA A 22 -6.21 -6.83 -3.51
CA ALA A 22 -5.15 -7.23 -2.60
C ALA A 22 -5.43 -8.55 -1.85
N THR A 23 -6.48 -9.28 -2.22
CA THR A 23 -6.91 -10.50 -1.50
C THR A 23 -5.80 -11.56 -1.39
N ASP A 24 -4.93 -11.67 -2.41
CA ASP A 24 -3.82 -12.62 -2.46
C ASP A 24 -2.47 -11.99 -2.06
N VAL A 25 -2.46 -10.84 -1.37
CA VAL A 25 -1.24 -10.24 -0.82
C VAL A 25 -0.90 -10.88 0.52
N ASP A 26 0.31 -11.42 0.63
CA ASP A 26 0.79 -12.12 1.83
C ASP A 26 1.74 -11.25 2.68
N ARG A 27 2.36 -10.23 2.07
CA ARG A 27 3.30 -9.34 2.73
C ARG A 27 3.33 -7.97 2.08
N VAL A 28 3.37 -6.96 2.94
CA VAL A 28 3.61 -5.56 2.59
C VAL A 28 4.83 -5.06 3.35
N ALA A 29 5.76 -4.42 2.64
CA ALA A 29 6.91 -3.76 3.23
C ALA A 29 7.05 -2.35 2.67
N LEU A 30 7.61 -1.44 3.46
CA LEU A 30 7.97 -0.10 3.01
C LEU A 30 9.43 -0.08 2.58
N LEU A 31 9.71 0.38 1.36
CA LEU A 31 11.07 0.48 0.87
C LEU A 31 11.87 1.50 1.71
N GLY A 32 13.05 1.08 2.20
CA GLY A 32 13.89 1.91 3.09
C GLY A 32 13.51 1.84 4.57
N LEU A 33 12.58 0.95 4.95
CA LEU A 33 12.23 0.67 6.33
C LEU A 33 12.31 -0.84 6.59
N ASP A 34 13.22 -1.25 7.47
CA ASP A 34 13.44 -2.67 7.77
C ASP A 34 12.41 -3.26 8.75
N GLU A 35 11.58 -2.41 9.36
CA GLU A 35 10.57 -2.85 10.32
C GLU A 35 9.23 -3.16 9.64
N PRO A 36 8.40 -4.04 10.23
CA PRO A 36 7.07 -4.31 9.73
C PRO A 36 6.16 -3.07 9.88
N ILE A 37 5.35 -2.82 8.87
CA ILE A 37 4.28 -1.80 8.93
C ILE A 37 2.94 -2.47 9.19
N ASP A 38 1.99 -1.72 9.73
CA ASP A 38 0.62 -2.19 9.92
C ASP A 38 -0.15 -2.13 8.61
N TRP A 39 -0.87 -3.21 8.29
CA TRP A 39 -1.67 -3.31 7.09
C TRP A 39 -2.75 -4.37 7.24
N ARG A 40 -3.82 -4.22 6.45
CA ARG A 40 -4.91 -5.20 6.35
C ARG A 40 -5.55 -5.15 4.97
N VAL A 41 -6.17 -6.25 4.57
CA VAL A 41 -7.10 -6.28 3.45
C VAL A 41 -8.50 -6.03 4.00
N THR A 42 -9.21 -5.04 3.44
CA THR A 42 -10.58 -4.71 3.81
C THR A 42 -11.59 -5.65 3.15
N ASP A 43 -12.83 -5.65 3.61
CA ASP A 43 -13.90 -6.52 3.07
C ASP A 43 -14.18 -6.28 1.57
N ASP A 44 -13.85 -5.09 1.04
CA ASP A 44 -13.93 -4.72 -0.37
C ASP A 44 -12.63 -5.01 -1.16
N ALA A 45 -11.79 -5.92 -0.66
CA ALA A 45 -10.54 -6.40 -1.26
C ALA A 45 -9.45 -5.33 -1.46
N ARG A 46 -9.55 -4.18 -0.77
CA ARG A 46 -8.55 -3.11 -0.84
C ARG A 46 -7.47 -3.30 0.21
N LEU A 47 -6.25 -2.86 -0.12
CA LEU A 47 -5.16 -2.81 0.84
C LEU A 47 -5.21 -1.50 1.63
N GLU A 48 -5.36 -1.59 2.94
CA GLU A 48 -5.17 -0.47 3.87
C GLU A 48 -3.81 -0.60 4.55
N VAL A 49 -3.04 0.49 4.59
CA VAL A 49 -1.71 0.58 5.19
C VAL A 49 -1.68 1.73 6.18
N THR A 50 -1.16 1.48 7.39
CA THR A 50 -0.93 2.50 8.41
C THR A 50 0.57 2.68 8.65
N LEU A 51 1.06 3.90 8.38
CA LEU A 51 2.46 4.26 8.55
C LEU A 51 2.83 4.44 10.03
N PRO A 52 3.99 3.91 10.47
CA PRO A 52 4.51 4.14 11.82
C PRO A 52 4.63 5.61 12.20
N GLU A 53 4.37 5.94 13.47
CA GLU A 53 4.39 7.32 13.97
C GLU A 53 5.72 8.04 13.74
N ARG A 54 6.82 7.31 13.82
CA ARG A 54 8.19 7.81 13.62
C ARG A 54 8.52 8.21 12.18
N LEU A 55 7.72 7.79 11.20
CA LEU A 55 7.94 8.23 9.83
C LEU A 55 7.46 9.67 9.63
N PRO A 56 8.27 10.54 9.00
CA PRO A 56 7.82 11.87 8.61
C PRO A 56 6.70 11.70 7.58
N VAL A 57 5.61 12.46 7.69
CA VAL A 57 4.51 12.39 6.73
C VAL A 57 4.91 13.12 5.44
N THR A 58 5.26 12.36 4.41
CA THR A 58 5.69 12.88 3.10
C THR A 58 4.58 12.72 2.06
N ALA A 59 4.78 13.31 0.88
CA ALA A 59 3.85 13.20 -0.24
C ALA A 59 3.88 11.82 -0.94
N ALA A 60 4.94 11.03 -0.74
CA ALA A 60 5.13 9.77 -1.45
C ALA A 60 5.91 8.72 -0.65
N TYR A 61 5.45 7.48 -0.74
CA TYR A 61 6.09 6.28 -0.22
C TYR A 61 6.09 5.15 -1.24
N SER A 62 7.12 4.30 -1.22
CA SER A 62 7.18 3.10 -2.08
C SER A 62 6.97 1.84 -1.25
N LEU A 63 5.94 1.07 -1.60
CA LEU A 63 5.62 -0.21 -0.99
C LEU A 63 6.10 -1.36 -1.88
N VAL A 64 6.53 -2.44 -1.24
CA VAL A 64 6.82 -3.73 -1.87
C VAL A 64 5.72 -4.71 -1.46
N LEU A 65 4.97 -5.19 -2.45
CA LEU A 65 3.89 -6.17 -2.29
C LEU A 65 4.37 -7.55 -2.75
N THR A 66 4.17 -8.57 -1.90
CA THR A 66 4.40 -9.98 -2.24
C THR A 66 3.07 -10.73 -2.26
N GLY A 67 3.04 -11.86 -2.97
CA GLY A 67 1.80 -12.59 -3.30
C GLY A 67 1.36 -12.34 -4.74
N ARG A 68 0.04 -12.26 -4.97
CA ARG A 68 -0.57 -12.09 -6.31
C ARG A 68 -1.54 -10.90 -6.38
N PRO A 69 -1.07 -9.66 -6.16
CA PRO A 69 -1.92 -8.48 -6.35
C PRO A 69 -2.41 -8.40 -7.81
N ARG A 70 -3.69 -8.08 -7.99
CA ARG A 70 -4.33 -7.97 -9.31
C ARG A 70 -4.80 -6.53 -9.54
N SER A 71 -4.44 -5.94 -10.68
CA SER A 71 -4.94 -4.61 -11.05
C SER A 71 -6.46 -4.67 -11.27
N THR A 72 -7.19 -3.74 -10.67
CA THR A 72 -8.61 -3.48 -10.96
C THR A 72 -8.82 -2.19 -11.73
N ALA A 73 -7.74 -1.45 -12.05
CA ALA A 73 -7.79 -0.29 -12.93
C ALA A 73 -8.44 -0.68 -14.26
N ALA A 74 -9.39 0.12 -14.73
CA ALA A 74 -9.91 0.00 -16.08
C ALA A 74 -8.75 0.24 -17.06
N ALA A 75 -8.53 -0.70 -18.00
CA ALA A 75 -7.62 -0.46 -19.11
C ALA A 75 -8.12 0.78 -19.85
N THR A 76 -7.32 1.84 -19.85
CA THR A 76 -7.59 3.01 -20.67
C THR A 76 -6.98 2.70 -22.04
N ASP A 77 -7.83 2.50 -23.06
CA ASP A 77 -7.41 2.38 -24.46
C ASP A 77 -6.72 3.65 -24.96
#